data_AF-A0A0B4HTF0-F1
#
_entry.id   AF-A0A0B4HTF0-F1
#
_cell.length_a   1.000
_cell.length_b   1.000
_cell.length_c   1.000
_cell.angle_alpha   90.00
_cell.angle_beta   90.00
_cell.angle_gamma   90.00
#
_symmetry.space_group_name_H-M   'P 1'
#
loop_
_entity.id
_entity.type
_entity.pdbx_description
1 polymer ?
#
loop_
_entity_poly.entity_id
_entity_poly.type
_entity_poly.pdbx_seq_one_letter_code
_entity_poly.pdbx_strand_id
1 'polypeptide(L)'
;MLAALGPFWKDFVGLGAIQSDVYIPNQNGDEWYIEQSNFYRQVRNFNVDIRQTTTKKTAAFHWQVAQATSMTNVYIYASTDPGTTQMGLLTENGSGGFLSDVYISGGKYGIYGGNQQYTVRHFEIHGQTDSCIALIWDWGWTWYGLYLDSAPNGFSLLNPEADGAARTPTGSVYVMDSLFLNIKTGIKTSALKKDIKESTIIQLDNVRTSYVDTMISATDGSAVELPPATILAMSWLATSRLVARRSAGTAAPDQRRRGCPFREPP
;
A
#
# COMPACT_ATOMS: atom_id res chain seq x y z
N MET A 1 15.79 34.33 -1.39
CA MET A 1 16.68 34.47 -2.57
C MET A 1 17.04 33.05 -3.01
N LEU A 2 16.21 32.46 -3.88
CA LEU A 2 16.43 31.10 -4.40
C LEU A 2 17.35 31.22 -5.62
N ALA A 3 18.58 30.74 -5.51
CA ALA A 3 19.48 30.65 -6.64
C ALA A 3 18.99 29.51 -7.55
N ALA A 4 18.65 29.86 -8.79
CA ALA A 4 18.58 28.90 -9.87
C ALA A 4 19.98 28.31 -10.08
N LEU A 5 20.15 27.01 -9.78
CA LEU A 5 21.33 26.24 -10.13
C LEU A 5 20.93 25.23 -11.22
N GLY A 6 21.73 25.20 -12.29
CA GLY A 6 21.51 24.40 -13.51
C GLY A 6 21.56 22.87 -13.32
N PRO A 7 21.61 22.10 -14.42
CA PRO A 7 21.09 20.73 -14.53
C PRO A 7 22.02 19.62 -13.98
N PHE A 8 22.76 19.87 -12.90
CA PHE A 8 23.81 18.98 -12.40
C PHE A 8 23.35 17.89 -11.40
N TRP A 9 22.05 17.66 -11.23
CA TRP A 9 21.51 16.76 -10.19
C TRP A 9 20.50 15.73 -10.68
N LYS A 10 20.51 15.37 -11.98
CA LYS A 10 19.48 14.48 -12.54
C LYS A 10 19.67 12.99 -12.22
N ASP A 11 20.84 12.58 -11.75
CA ASP A 11 21.17 11.16 -11.67
C ASP A 11 21.13 10.66 -10.24
N PHE A 12 19.92 10.56 -9.68
CA PHE A 12 19.70 9.75 -8.49
C PHE A 12 20.06 8.30 -8.82
N VAL A 13 21.06 7.72 -8.17
CA VAL A 13 21.43 6.31 -8.31
C VAL A 13 21.27 5.65 -6.94
N GLY A 14 20.27 4.77 -6.82
CA GLY A 14 19.93 4.10 -5.56
C GLY A 14 18.58 3.40 -5.64
N LEU A 15 18.29 2.52 -4.68
CA LEU A 15 16.99 1.85 -4.60
C LEU A 15 15.91 2.74 -3.96
N GLY A 16 16.30 3.58 -2.99
CA GLY A 16 15.43 4.53 -2.30
C GLY A 16 16.10 5.88 -2.06
N ALA A 17 15.34 6.98 -2.07
CA ALA A 17 15.87 8.29 -1.66
C ALA A 17 16.35 8.28 -0.20
N ILE A 18 15.69 7.47 0.64
CA ILE A 18 16.16 7.06 1.97
C ILE A 18 16.20 5.54 2.01
N GLN A 19 17.28 4.96 2.53
CA GLN A 19 17.48 3.52 2.64
C GLN A 19 17.73 3.12 4.10
N SER A 20 16.95 2.17 4.62
CA SER A 20 17.15 1.59 5.95
C SER A 20 18.14 0.44 5.96
N ASP A 21 18.37 -0.18 4.80
CA ASP A 21 19.37 -1.20 4.56
C ASP A 21 19.99 -1.00 3.17
N VAL A 22 21.27 -1.29 3.01
CA VAL A 22 21.99 -1.00 1.76
C VAL A 22 22.63 -2.28 1.26
N TYR A 23 22.28 -2.67 0.03
CA TYR A 23 22.98 -3.73 -0.67
C TYR A 23 24.46 -3.40 -0.85
N ILE A 24 25.32 -4.33 -0.48
CA ILE A 24 26.75 -4.21 -0.65
C ILE A 24 27.10 -4.57 -2.10
N PRO A 25 27.68 -3.65 -2.88
CA PRO A 25 28.02 -3.92 -4.27
C PRO A 25 28.93 -5.14 -4.41
N ASN A 26 28.58 -6.03 -5.35
CA ASN A 26 29.33 -7.24 -5.69
C ASN A 26 29.43 -8.31 -4.58
N GLN A 27 28.54 -8.27 -3.58
CA GLN A 27 28.47 -9.27 -2.51
C GLN A 27 27.25 -10.19 -2.62
N ASN A 28 26.85 -10.56 -3.83
CA ASN A 28 25.78 -11.55 -4.08
C ASN A 28 24.45 -11.28 -3.33
N GLY A 29 24.09 -10.02 -3.13
CA GLY A 29 22.87 -9.64 -2.41
C GLY A 29 23.04 -9.44 -0.91
N ASP A 30 24.26 -9.50 -0.37
CA ASP A 30 24.50 -9.14 1.02
C ASP A 30 24.13 -7.68 1.29
N GLU A 31 23.61 -7.43 2.49
CA GLU A 31 23.11 -6.15 2.97
C GLU A 31 23.91 -5.71 4.21
N TRP A 32 23.77 -4.45 4.62
CA TRP A 32 24.47 -3.93 5.81
C TRP A 32 23.97 -4.55 7.09
N TYR A 33 22.69 -4.89 7.14
CA TYR A 33 22.05 -5.54 8.28
C TYR A 33 21.30 -6.79 7.83
N ILE A 34 21.11 -7.71 8.77
CA ILE A 34 20.16 -8.81 8.57
C ILE A 34 18.77 -8.22 8.73
N GLU A 35 17.89 -8.44 7.76
CA GLU A 35 16.58 -7.80 7.64
C GLU A 35 15.66 -8.05 8.84
N GLN A 36 15.70 -9.25 9.44
CA GLN A 36 14.92 -9.57 10.66
C GLN A 36 15.55 -9.00 11.94
N SER A 37 16.78 -8.47 11.85
CA SER A 37 17.51 -7.85 12.97
C SER A 37 17.71 -6.34 12.80
N ASN A 38 17.11 -5.73 11.77
CA ASN A 38 17.27 -4.33 11.46
C ASN A 38 16.31 -3.44 12.28
N PHE A 39 16.55 -3.38 13.59
CA PHE A 39 15.71 -2.74 14.60
C PHE A 39 15.95 -1.21 14.76
N TYR A 40 15.10 -0.55 15.54
CA TYR A 40 15.33 0.78 16.15
C TYR A 40 15.56 1.94 15.16
N ARG A 41 14.68 2.07 14.17
CA ARG A 41 14.69 3.16 13.17
C ARG A 41 13.40 3.96 13.21
N GLN A 42 13.51 5.27 13.04
CA GLN A 42 12.35 6.16 12.97
C GLN A 42 12.51 7.14 11.82
N VAL A 43 11.48 7.27 10.99
CA VAL A 43 11.34 8.35 10.02
C VAL A 43 10.07 9.13 10.35
N ARG A 44 10.18 10.45 10.47
CA ARG A 44 9.02 11.29 10.76
C ARG A 44 9.18 12.70 10.24
N ASN A 45 8.08 13.29 9.78
CA ASN A 45 7.97 14.70 9.38
C ASN A 45 8.81 15.04 8.14
N PHE A 46 8.74 14.20 7.10
CA PHE A 46 9.46 14.43 5.85
C PHE A 46 8.52 14.55 4.65
N ASN A 47 8.92 15.41 3.71
CA ASN A 47 8.40 15.40 2.35
C ASN A 47 9.51 14.84 1.45
N VAL A 48 9.22 13.73 0.76
CA VAL A 48 10.15 13.10 -0.17
C VAL A 48 9.55 13.18 -1.57
N ASP A 49 10.22 13.92 -2.46
CA ASP A 49 9.79 14.12 -3.83
C ASP A 49 10.78 13.47 -4.79
N ILE A 50 10.32 12.41 -5.46
CA ILE A 50 11.09 11.65 -6.44
C ILE A 50 10.61 11.90 -7.87
N ARG A 51 9.71 12.86 -8.11
CA ARG A 51 9.12 13.10 -9.46
C ARG A 51 10.14 13.34 -10.55
N GLN A 52 11.30 13.91 -10.22
CA GLN A 52 12.36 14.24 -11.18
C GLN A 52 13.41 13.15 -11.37
N THR A 53 13.30 12.01 -10.67
CA THR A 53 14.29 10.94 -10.82
C THR A 53 14.13 10.25 -12.17
N THR A 54 15.26 10.02 -12.85
CA THR A 54 15.33 9.37 -14.17
C THR A 54 15.63 7.87 -14.05
N THR A 55 16.12 7.44 -12.89
CA THR A 55 16.44 6.04 -12.59
C THR A 55 15.17 5.20 -12.50
N LYS A 56 15.19 4.05 -13.18
CA LYS A 56 14.08 3.10 -13.13
C LYS A 56 13.97 2.49 -11.74
N LYS A 57 12.74 2.21 -11.31
CA LYS A 57 12.42 1.55 -10.04
C LYS A 57 12.92 2.30 -8.79
N THR A 58 13.12 3.61 -8.88
CA THR A 58 13.40 4.44 -7.69
C THR A 58 12.22 4.42 -6.72
N ALA A 59 12.49 4.09 -5.46
CA ALA A 59 11.57 4.30 -4.36
C ALA A 59 11.85 5.63 -3.64
N ALA A 60 10.85 6.20 -2.97
CA ALA A 60 11.12 7.26 -2.00
C ALA A 60 11.81 6.67 -0.75
N PHE A 61 11.36 5.50 -0.32
CA PHE A 61 11.96 4.75 0.78
C PHE A 61 12.22 3.31 0.37
N HIS A 62 13.46 2.87 0.53
CA HIS A 62 13.79 1.45 0.67
C HIS A 62 13.75 1.15 2.17
N TRP A 63 12.67 0.51 2.62
CA TRP A 63 12.25 0.41 4.02
C TRP A 63 12.24 -1.05 4.51
N GLN A 64 13.38 -1.71 4.32
CA GLN A 64 13.66 -3.05 4.80
C GLN A 64 14.08 -2.99 6.27
N VAL A 65 13.19 -3.41 7.17
CA VAL A 65 13.35 -3.26 8.62
C VAL A 65 12.68 -4.37 9.42
N ALA A 66 13.01 -4.42 10.72
CA ALA A 66 12.40 -5.30 11.72
C ALA A 66 11.54 -4.56 12.75
N GLN A 67 11.29 -5.16 13.92
CA GLN A 67 10.49 -4.58 15.01
C GLN A 67 11.12 -3.30 15.59
N ALA A 68 10.34 -2.59 16.40
CA ALA A 68 10.74 -1.30 17.01
C ALA A 68 11.16 -0.24 15.98
N THR A 69 10.56 -0.31 14.79
CA THR A 69 10.71 0.69 13.74
C THR A 69 9.39 1.39 13.44
N SER A 70 9.45 2.66 13.06
CA SER A 70 8.27 3.43 12.68
C SER A 70 8.48 4.46 11.58
N MET A 71 7.41 4.68 10.82
CA MET A 71 7.26 5.81 9.90
C MET A 71 5.99 6.56 10.25
N THR A 72 6.08 7.87 10.48
CA THR A 72 4.91 8.68 10.86
C THR A 72 4.95 10.08 10.26
N ASN A 73 3.83 10.57 9.70
CA ASN A 73 3.72 11.92 9.14
C ASN A 73 4.74 12.16 8.01
N VAL A 74 4.61 11.40 6.93
CA VAL A 74 5.49 11.46 5.76
C VAL A 74 4.66 11.68 4.50
N TYR A 75 5.12 12.57 3.62
CA TYR A 75 4.47 12.87 2.34
C TYR A 75 5.40 12.50 1.20
N ILE A 76 4.91 11.68 0.28
CA ILE A 76 5.68 11.16 -0.84
C ILE A 76 5.05 11.60 -2.15
N TYR A 77 5.88 12.13 -3.06
CA TYR A 77 5.46 12.55 -4.39
C TYR A 77 6.29 11.82 -5.45
N ALA A 78 5.62 11.10 -6.33
CA ALA A 78 6.20 10.36 -7.45
C ALA A 78 5.50 10.73 -8.77
N SER A 79 6.15 10.41 -9.90
CA SER A 79 5.61 10.72 -11.22
C SER A 79 4.30 9.96 -11.47
N THR A 80 3.34 10.63 -12.10
CA THR A 80 2.06 10.07 -12.58
C THR A 80 2.11 9.73 -14.07
N ASP A 81 3.27 9.86 -14.72
CA ASP A 81 3.38 9.65 -16.16
C ASP A 81 3.11 8.19 -16.52
N PRO A 82 2.41 7.91 -17.64
CA PRO A 82 2.23 6.56 -18.13
C PRO A 82 3.58 5.85 -18.30
N GLY A 83 3.73 4.67 -17.68
CA GLY A 83 4.98 3.90 -17.73
C GLY A 83 6.02 4.28 -16.69
N THR A 84 5.70 5.17 -15.74
CA THR A 84 6.51 5.36 -14.53
C THR A 84 6.82 4.01 -13.87
N THR A 85 8.00 3.94 -13.26
CA THR A 85 8.44 2.77 -12.46
C THR A 85 8.72 3.15 -11.01
N GLN A 86 8.46 4.41 -10.66
CA GLN A 86 8.72 4.94 -9.33
C GLN A 86 7.79 4.31 -8.29
N MET A 87 8.26 4.22 -7.05
CA MET A 87 7.52 3.62 -5.95
C MET A 87 7.54 4.55 -4.74
N GLY A 88 6.49 4.53 -3.91
CA GLY A 88 6.55 5.21 -2.63
C GLY A 88 7.50 4.47 -1.69
N LEU A 89 7.08 3.28 -1.25
CA LEU A 89 7.86 2.39 -0.42
C LEU A 89 8.24 1.12 -1.20
N LEU A 90 9.50 0.73 -1.09
CA LEU A 90 10.02 -0.58 -1.45
C LEU A 90 10.43 -1.30 -0.16
N THR A 91 9.85 -2.46 0.10
CA THR A 91 10.21 -3.32 1.26
C THR A 91 10.13 -4.77 0.84
N GLU A 92 11.21 -5.37 0.37
CA GLU A 92 11.23 -6.72 -0.20
C GLU A 92 11.08 -7.83 0.84
N ASN A 93 11.51 -7.60 2.08
CA ASN A 93 11.42 -8.54 3.21
C ASN A 93 11.57 -7.80 4.55
N GLY A 94 11.68 -8.56 5.65
CA GLY A 94 11.88 -8.07 7.01
C GLY A 94 10.91 -8.68 8.04
N SER A 95 10.91 -8.14 9.26
CA SER A 95 10.01 -8.55 10.35
C SER A 95 9.40 -7.32 11.03
N GLY A 96 8.61 -6.61 10.25
CA GLY A 96 8.22 -5.23 10.40
C GLY A 96 7.34 -4.92 11.60
N GLY A 97 7.20 -3.60 11.76
CA GLY A 97 6.62 -2.91 12.90
C GLY A 97 5.40 -2.08 12.52
N PHE A 98 5.49 -0.75 12.68
CA PHE A 98 4.33 0.14 12.66
C PHE A 98 4.51 1.32 11.71
N LEU A 99 3.58 1.53 10.78
CA LEU A 99 3.56 2.68 9.87
C LEU A 99 2.26 3.46 10.06
N SER A 100 2.33 4.78 10.15
CA SER A 100 1.13 5.61 10.30
C SER A 100 1.18 6.93 9.55
N ASP A 101 0.02 7.43 9.15
CA ASP A 101 -0.16 8.82 8.72
C ASP A 101 0.81 9.19 7.57
N VAL A 102 0.80 8.39 6.50
CA VAL A 102 1.64 8.59 5.31
C VAL A 102 0.77 8.90 4.11
N TYR A 103 1.14 9.96 3.39
CA TYR A 103 0.52 10.35 2.13
C TYR A 103 1.42 9.98 0.96
N ILE A 104 0.88 9.36 -0.09
CA ILE A 104 1.62 8.98 -1.29
C ILE A 104 0.83 9.40 -2.53
N SER A 105 1.42 10.26 -3.37
CA SER A 105 0.86 10.67 -4.66
C SER A 105 1.72 10.18 -5.81
N GLY A 106 1.10 9.50 -6.78
CA GLY A 106 1.76 9.00 -7.98
C GLY A 106 2.62 7.76 -7.76
N GLY A 107 3.42 7.44 -8.77
CA GLY A 107 4.22 6.21 -8.85
C GLY A 107 3.47 5.05 -9.50
N LYS A 108 4.21 4.00 -9.85
CA LYS A 108 3.63 2.74 -10.30
C LYS A 108 2.91 2.04 -9.15
N TYR A 109 3.58 2.04 -8.00
CA TYR A 109 3.11 1.45 -6.76
C TYR A 109 3.26 2.44 -5.61
N GLY A 110 2.25 2.59 -4.76
CA GLY A 110 2.39 3.35 -3.52
C GLY A 110 3.28 2.60 -2.55
N ILE A 111 2.93 1.35 -2.27
CA ILE A 111 3.79 0.37 -1.58
C ILE A 111 4.02 -0.80 -2.52
N TYR A 112 5.27 -1.17 -2.73
CA TYR A 112 5.66 -2.41 -3.37
C TYR A 112 6.52 -3.20 -2.39
N GLY A 113 6.00 -4.28 -1.82
CA GLY A 113 6.77 -4.97 -0.80
C GLY A 113 6.13 -6.21 -0.19
N GLY A 114 6.94 -6.93 0.57
CA GLY A 114 6.55 -8.06 1.37
C GLY A 114 7.35 -8.08 2.66
N ASN A 115 6.74 -8.61 3.71
CA ASN A 115 7.30 -8.68 5.04
C ASN A 115 6.48 -9.70 5.83
N GLN A 116 7.05 -10.31 6.87
CA GLN A 116 6.34 -11.25 7.73
C GLN A 116 5.01 -10.64 8.25
N GLN A 117 5.10 -9.45 8.85
CA GLN A 117 3.95 -8.73 9.37
C GLN A 117 4.19 -7.23 9.43
N TYR A 118 3.10 -6.47 9.37
CA TYR A 118 3.07 -5.04 9.67
C TYR A 118 1.71 -4.63 10.23
N THR A 119 1.70 -3.53 10.97
CA THR A 119 0.49 -2.73 11.20
C THR A 119 0.62 -1.39 10.49
N VAL A 120 -0.32 -1.10 9.60
CA VAL A 120 -0.36 0.13 8.80
C VAL A 120 -1.64 0.88 9.11
N ARG A 121 -1.53 2.18 9.44
CA ARG A 121 -2.67 3.02 9.82
C ARG A 121 -2.71 4.35 9.07
N HIS A 122 -3.89 4.78 8.63
CA HIS A 122 -4.10 6.13 8.07
C HIS A 122 -3.15 6.46 6.91
N PHE A 123 -2.99 5.51 6.00
CA PHE A 123 -2.30 5.80 4.75
C PHE A 123 -3.30 6.37 3.75
N GLU A 124 -2.92 7.46 3.11
CA GLU A 124 -3.62 8.05 1.97
C GLU A 124 -2.75 7.83 0.73
N ILE A 125 -3.24 7.02 -0.21
CA ILE A 125 -2.49 6.63 -1.40
C ILE A 125 -3.36 6.96 -2.62
N HIS A 126 -2.84 7.85 -3.47
CA HIS A 126 -3.59 8.42 -4.59
C HIS A 126 -2.79 8.44 -5.90
N GLY A 127 -3.45 8.09 -7.01
CA GLY A 127 -2.95 8.39 -8.35
C GLY A 127 -1.89 7.40 -8.88
N GLN A 128 -1.89 6.15 -8.41
CA GLN A 128 -0.92 5.14 -8.86
C GLN A 128 -1.28 4.61 -10.24
N THR A 129 -0.27 4.40 -11.09
CA THR A 129 -0.49 3.91 -12.46
C THR A 129 -0.77 2.41 -12.53
N ASP A 130 -0.55 1.66 -11.44
CA ASP A 130 -0.92 0.23 -11.35
C ASP A 130 -1.68 -0.11 -10.07
N SER A 131 -1.05 -0.01 -8.90
CA SER A 131 -1.66 -0.43 -7.64
C SER A 131 -1.32 0.53 -6.51
N CYS A 132 -2.27 0.86 -5.64
CA CYS A 132 -1.95 1.60 -4.42
C CYS A 132 -0.98 0.78 -3.56
N ILE A 133 -1.27 -0.51 -3.39
CA ILE A 133 -0.48 -1.45 -2.61
C ILE A 133 -0.27 -2.73 -3.43
N ALA A 134 0.98 -3.08 -3.70
CA ALA A 134 1.38 -4.35 -4.29
C ALA A 134 2.14 -5.17 -3.23
N LEU A 135 1.44 -6.12 -2.61
CA LEU A 135 2.03 -7.04 -1.64
C LEU A 135 2.58 -8.28 -2.34
N ILE A 136 3.91 -8.42 -2.33
CA ILE A 136 4.58 -9.52 -3.02
C ILE A 136 4.63 -10.80 -2.19
N TRP A 137 4.61 -10.71 -0.86
CA TRP A 137 4.45 -11.82 0.09
C TRP A 137 4.16 -11.28 1.50
N ASP A 138 3.51 -12.07 2.35
CA ASP A 138 3.46 -11.83 3.81
C ASP A 138 3.08 -13.10 4.58
N TRP A 139 3.05 -13.00 5.92
CA TRP A 139 2.30 -13.94 6.75
C TRP A 139 0.96 -13.32 7.18
N GLY A 140 0.98 -12.05 7.60
CA GLY A 140 -0.23 -11.30 7.88
C GLY A 140 0.00 -9.82 8.16
N TRP A 141 -0.66 -8.95 7.39
CA TRP A 141 -0.64 -7.50 7.61
C TRP A 141 -2.01 -6.97 8.00
N THR A 142 -2.02 -6.04 8.96
CA THR A 142 -3.22 -5.33 9.39
C THR A 142 -3.21 -3.89 8.88
N TRP A 143 -4.31 -3.48 8.28
CA TRP A 143 -4.48 -2.20 7.61
C TRP A 143 -5.70 -1.49 8.20
N TYR A 144 -5.51 -0.29 8.71
CA TYR A 144 -6.58 0.45 9.38
C TYR A 144 -6.72 1.86 8.81
N GLY A 145 -7.94 2.27 8.49
CA GLY A 145 -8.23 3.66 8.11
C GLY A 145 -7.53 4.10 6.83
N LEU A 146 -7.39 3.21 5.85
CA LEU A 146 -6.78 3.56 4.55
C LEU A 146 -7.72 4.44 3.73
N TYR A 147 -7.15 5.35 2.96
CA TYR A 147 -7.81 6.05 1.87
C TYR A 147 -7.06 5.73 0.58
N LEU A 148 -7.64 4.89 -0.27
CA LEU A 148 -7.05 4.47 -1.54
C LEU A 148 -7.88 5.06 -2.68
N ASP A 149 -7.25 5.88 -3.53
CA ASP A 149 -7.96 6.61 -4.58
C ASP A 149 -7.25 6.62 -5.94
N SER A 150 -8.03 6.58 -7.01
CA SER A 150 -7.59 6.86 -8.37
C SER A 150 -6.43 5.98 -8.85
N ALA A 151 -6.61 4.66 -8.76
CA ALA A 151 -5.65 3.67 -9.24
C ALA A 151 -6.37 2.47 -9.89
N PRO A 152 -5.72 1.74 -10.82
CA PRO A 152 -6.30 0.52 -11.38
C PRO A 152 -6.60 -0.53 -10.30
N ASN A 153 -5.72 -0.71 -9.31
CA ASN A 153 -5.93 -1.62 -8.19
C ASN A 153 -5.74 -0.93 -6.84
N GLY A 154 -6.57 -1.30 -5.85
CA GLY A 154 -6.34 -0.92 -4.45
C GLY A 154 -5.21 -1.76 -3.88
N PHE A 155 -5.44 -3.07 -3.79
CA PHE A 155 -4.43 -4.07 -3.47
C PHE A 155 -4.16 -4.99 -4.65
N SER A 156 -2.89 -5.33 -4.88
CA SER A 156 -2.46 -6.52 -5.62
C SER A 156 -1.77 -7.46 -4.64
N LEU A 157 -2.38 -8.60 -4.34
CA LEU A 157 -1.86 -9.69 -3.49
C LEU A 157 -1.11 -10.74 -4.32
N LEU A 158 -0.42 -10.24 -5.33
CA LEU A 158 0.34 -10.96 -6.31
C LEU A 158 1.63 -10.17 -6.47
N ASN A 159 2.75 -10.84 -6.64
CA ASN A 159 3.95 -10.18 -7.15
C ASN A 159 3.75 -9.86 -8.65
N PRO A 160 3.47 -8.60 -9.02
CA PRO A 160 3.13 -8.24 -10.40
C PRO A 160 4.35 -8.27 -11.33
N GLU A 161 5.56 -8.26 -10.76
CA GLU A 161 6.82 -8.32 -11.51
C GLU A 161 7.40 -9.74 -11.57
N ALA A 162 6.78 -10.73 -10.90
CA ALA A 162 7.20 -12.13 -10.95
C ALA A 162 6.53 -12.91 -12.08
N ASP A 163 7.30 -13.81 -12.70
CA ASP A 163 6.85 -14.71 -13.77
C ASP A 163 6.60 -16.13 -13.26
N GLY A 164 5.57 -16.78 -13.83
CA GLY A 164 5.29 -18.20 -13.60
C GLY A 164 5.07 -18.57 -12.12
N ALA A 165 5.72 -19.66 -11.68
CA ALA A 165 5.60 -20.20 -10.32
C ALA A 165 6.27 -19.33 -9.23
N ALA A 166 7.01 -18.28 -9.60
CA ALA A 166 7.60 -17.33 -8.64
C ALA A 166 6.58 -16.30 -8.11
N ARG A 167 5.33 -16.32 -8.59
CA ARG A 167 4.22 -15.60 -7.98
C ARG A 167 3.80 -16.30 -6.69
N THR A 168 4.58 -16.12 -5.64
CA THR A 168 4.19 -16.56 -4.30
C THR A 168 2.95 -15.76 -3.89
N PRO A 169 1.83 -16.42 -3.54
CA PRO A 169 0.65 -15.70 -3.10
C PRO A 169 0.93 -15.06 -1.73
N THR A 170 0.41 -13.86 -1.52
CA THR A 170 0.36 -13.22 -0.21
C THR A 170 -0.39 -14.11 0.78
N GLY A 171 0.05 -14.15 2.04
CA GLY A 171 -0.52 -14.98 3.09
C GLY A 171 -1.87 -14.46 3.56
N SER A 172 -1.91 -13.29 4.21
CA SER A 172 -3.17 -12.73 4.70
C SER A 172 -3.21 -11.21 4.84
N VAL A 173 -4.32 -10.60 4.44
CA VAL A 173 -4.58 -9.17 4.67
C VAL A 173 -5.85 -8.98 5.49
N TYR A 174 -5.76 -8.12 6.50
CA TYR A 174 -6.91 -7.66 7.27
C TYR A 174 -7.06 -6.15 7.13
N VAL A 175 -8.12 -5.70 6.45
CA VAL A 175 -8.39 -4.30 6.15
C VAL A 175 -9.62 -3.83 6.93
N MET A 176 -9.46 -2.75 7.69
CA MET A 176 -10.49 -2.20 8.57
C MET A 176 -10.72 -0.71 8.33
N ASP A 177 -11.96 -0.26 8.50
CA ASP A 177 -12.34 1.16 8.55
C ASP A 177 -11.80 2.00 7.36
N SER A 178 -11.68 1.39 6.19
CA SER A 178 -10.97 1.97 5.03
C SER A 178 -11.92 2.42 3.92
N LEU A 179 -11.48 3.33 3.06
CA LEU A 179 -12.21 3.82 1.89
C LEU A 179 -11.43 3.55 0.60
N PHE A 180 -12.07 2.85 -0.35
CA PHE A 180 -11.56 2.66 -1.70
C PHE A 180 -12.43 3.50 -2.66
N LEU A 181 -11.82 4.41 -3.39
CA LEU A 181 -12.49 5.40 -4.24
C LEU A 181 -11.90 5.39 -5.66
N ASN A 182 -12.73 5.39 -6.69
CA ASN A 182 -12.26 5.43 -8.10
C ASN A 182 -11.21 4.34 -8.41
N ILE A 183 -11.41 3.13 -7.88
CA ILE A 183 -10.52 1.99 -8.05
C ILE A 183 -11.17 0.98 -9.00
N LYS A 184 -10.51 0.52 -10.05
CA LYS A 184 -11.15 -0.50 -10.93
C LYS A 184 -11.32 -1.83 -10.19
N THR A 185 -10.24 -2.36 -9.63
CA THR A 185 -10.24 -3.60 -8.84
C THR A 185 -9.82 -3.32 -7.40
N GLY A 186 -10.72 -3.53 -6.44
CA GLY A 186 -10.41 -3.32 -5.02
C GLY A 186 -9.21 -4.16 -4.56
N ILE A 187 -9.28 -5.47 -4.77
CA ILE A 187 -8.23 -6.44 -4.42
C ILE A 187 -8.05 -7.44 -5.56
N LYS A 188 -6.86 -7.47 -6.13
CA LYS A 188 -6.44 -8.50 -7.08
C LYS A 188 -5.69 -9.60 -6.34
N THR A 189 -6.01 -10.86 -6.60
CA THR A 189 -5.45 -12.00 -5.85
C THR A 189 -5.19 -13.22 -6.75
N SER A 190 -4.43 -14.20 -6.27
CA SER A 190 -4.37 -15.52 -6.90
C SER A 190 -5.71 -16.24 -6.78
N ALA A 191 -5.84 -17.36 -7.51
CA ALA A 191 -6.99 -18.25 -7.41
C ALA A 191 -7.39 -18.53 -5.95
N LEU A 192 -8.67 -18.33 -5.62
CA LEU A 192 -9.20 -18.59 -4.29
C LEU A 192 -9.45 -20.10 -4.15
N LYS A 193 -8.53 -20.80 -3.48
CA LYS A 193 -8.64 -22.25 -3.25
C LYS A 193 -9.70 -22.55 -2.17
N LYS A 194 -10.40 -23.68 -2.32
CA LYS A 194 -11.38 -24.19 -1.34
C LYS A 194 -10.72 -24.70 -0.05
N ASP A 195 -9.44 -25.03 -0.08
CA ASP A 195 -8.70 -25.54 1.07
C ASP A 195 -7.83 -24.44 1.70
N ILE A 196 -7.89 -24.32 3.03
CA ILE A 196 -7.22 -23.25 3.79
C ILE A 196 -5.70 -23.37 3.81
N LYS A 197 -5.15 -24.56 3.52
CA LYS A 197 -3.72 -24.84 3.71
C LYS A 197 -2.80 -24.09 2.74
N GLU A 198 -3.35 -23.40 1.74
CA GLU A 198 -2.61 -22.69 0.70
C GLU A 198 -3.38 -21.48 0.12
N SER A 199 -4.34 -20.92 0.86
CA SER A 199 -5.19 -19.83 0.36
C SER A 199 -4.79 -18.49 0.99
N THR A 200 -4.64 -17.46 0.16
CA THR A 200 -4.64 -16.06 0.62
C THR A 200 -5.91 -15.78 1.41
N ILE A 201 -5.77 -15.31 2.64
CA ILE A 201 -6.90 -14.90 3.48
C ILE A 201 -7.11 -13.40 3.34
N ILE A 202 -8.32 -12.99 2.97
CA ILE A 202 -8.68 -11.58 2.84
C ILE A 202 -9.82 -11.30 3.81
N GLN A 203 -9.58 -10.46 4.81
CA GLN A 203 -10.60 -10.01 5.73
C GLN A 203 -10.81 -8.51 5.57
N LEU A 204 -12.07 -8.10 5.42
CA LEU A 204 -12.51 -6.72 5.28
C LEU A 204 -13.51 -6.43 6.40
N ASP A 205 -13.33 -5.35 7.15
CA ASP A 205 -14.29 -4.90 8.15
C ASP A 205 -14.53 -3.40 8.01
N ASN A 206 -15.80 -2.99 7.92
CA ASN A 206 -16.19 -1.61 7.67
C ASN A 206 -15.41 -0.94 6.51
N VAL A 207 -15.20 -1.66 5.42
CA VAL A 207 -14.55 -1.11 4.21
C VAL A 207 -15.61 -0.46 3.34
N ARG A 208 -15.46 0.84 3.10
CA ARG A 208 -16.30 1.64 2.22
C ARG A 208 -15.75 1.61 0.80
N THR A 209 -16.62 1.41 -0.19
CA THR A 209 -16.26 1.56 -1.61
C THR A 209 -17.09 2.65 -2.27
N SER A 210 -16.54 3.33 -3.28
CA SER A 210 -17.28 4.24 -4.15
C SER A 210 -16.59 4.29 -5.52
N TYR A 211 -17.35 4.10 -6.60
CA TYR A 211 -16.78 3.96 -7.95
C TYR A 211 -15.70 2.86 -8.00
N VAL A 212 -16.07 1.68 -7.51
CA VAL A 212 -15.26 0.46 -7.59
C VAL A 212 -15.99 -0.56 -8.44
N ASP A 213 -15.35 -1.03 -9.52
CA ASP A 213 -15.99 -1.94 -10.49
C ASP A 213 -16.11 -3.34 -9.89
N THR A 214 -14.99 -3.92 -9.45
CA THR A 214 -14.91 -5.27 -8.88
C THR A 214 -14.19 -5.21 -7.53
N MET A 215 -14.77 -5.75 -6.46
CA MET A 215 -14.12 -5.70 -5.14
C MET A 215 -12.95 -6.67 -5.06
N ILE A 216 -13.15 -7.91 -5.53
CA ILE A 216 -12.11 -8.95 -5.52
C ILE A 216 -12.06 -9.59 -6.89
N SER A 217 -10.89 -9.62 -7.52
CA SER A 217 -10.66 -10.30 -8.80
C SER A 217 -9.51 -11.29 -8.66
N ALA A 218 -9.78 -12.56 -8.92
CA ALA A 218 -8.80 -13.63 -8.86
C ALA A 218 -8.30 -14.04 -10.25
N THR A 219 -7.07 -14.56 -10.31
CA THR A 219 -6.43 -14.97 -11.58
C THR A 219 -7.12 -16.13 -12.31
N ASP A 220 -7.98 -16.90 -11.63
CA ASP A 220 -8.79 -17.97 -12.24
C ASP A 220 -10.11 -17.49 -12.84
N GLY A 221 -10.34 -16.17 -12.83
CA GLY A 221 -11.58 -15.55 -13.30
C GLY A 221 -12.68 -15.48 -12.25
N SER A 222 -12.47 -16.02 -11.05
CA SER A 222 -13.42 -15.82 -9.95
C SER A 222 -13.39 -14.36 -9.48
N ALA A 223 -14.56 -13.81 -9.17
CA ALA A 223 -14.70 -12.42 -8.77
C ALA A 223 -15.81 -12.22 -7.72
N VAL A 224 -15.63 -11.21 -6.88
CA VAL A 224 -16.66 -10.64 -6.00
C VAL A 224 -17.02 -9.28 -6.57
N GLU A 225 -18.08 -9.25 -7.37
CA GLU A 225 -18.59 -8.04 -7.98
C GLU A 225 -19.34 -7.17 -6.98
N LEU A 226 -19.30 -5.85 -7.19
CA LEU A 226 -20.12 -4.90 -6.45
C LEU A 226 -21.34 -4.50 -7.27
N PRO A 227 -22.50 -4.28 -6.64
CA PRO A 227 -23.63 -3.70 -7.35
C PRO A 227 -23.25 -2.30 -7.88
N PRO A 228 -23.72 -1.92 -9.08
CA PRO A 228 -23.41 -0.63 -9.67
C PRO A 228 -23.74 0.55 -8.74
N ALA A 229 -22.89 1.58 -8.74
CA ALA A 229 -23.14 2.91 -8.19
C ALA A 229 -23.42 3.01 -6.68
N THR A 230 -22.93 2.09 -5.84
CA THR A 230 -23.26 2.10 -4.41
C THR A 230 -22.06 2.43 -3.52
N ILE A 231 -22.27 3.32 -2.54
CA ILE A 231 -21.44 3.39 -1.33
C ILE A 231 -21.77 2.16 -0.47
N LEU A 232 -20.83 1.22 -0.34
CA LEU A 232 -21.05 -0.01 0.42
C LEU A 232 -20.10 -0.05 1.60
N ALA A 233 -20.63 -0.20 2.83
CA ALA A 233 -19.84 -0.63 3.98
C ALA A 233 -19.85 -2.16 4.01
N MET A 234 -18.68 -2.77 3.89
CA MET A 234 -18.52 -4.21 3.77
C MET A 234 -17.82 -4.78 5.00
N SER A 235 -18.42 -5.81 5.57
CA SER A 235 -17.71 -6.80 6.39
C SER A 235 -17.70 -8.10 5.58
N TRP A 236 -16.51 -8.59 5.26
CA TRP A 236 -16.31 -9.72 4.36
C TRP A 236 -15.08 -10.53 4.74
N LEU A 237 -15.17 -11.85 4.60
CA LEU A 237 -14.08 -12.77 4.86
C LEU A 237 -13.95 -13.74 3.67
N ALA A 238 -12.84 -13.64 2.92
CA ALA A 238 -12.33 -14.72 2.08
C ALA A 238 -11.65 -15.70 3.01
N THR A 239 -12.37 -16.75 3.37
CA THR A 239 -11.77 -18.03 3.67
C THR A 239 -12.52 -19.09 2.88
N SER A 240 -12.13 -20.36 3.01
CA SER A 240 -12.85 -21.52 2.47
C SER A 240 -14.34 -21.64 2.86
N ARG A 241 -14.88 -20.72 3.69
CA ARG A 241 -16.32 -20.60 3.99
C ARG A 241 -16.79 -19.14 3.96
N LEU A 242 -17.78 -18.90 3.10
CA LEU A 242 -18.40 -17.61 2.82
C LEU A 242 -19.45 -17.25 3.88
N VAL A 243 -19.34 -16.08 4.52
CA VAL A 243 -20.49 -15.40 5.14
C VAL A 243 -20.40 -13.91 4.82
N ALA A 244 -21.14 -13.47 3.80
CA ALA A 244 -21.39 -12.05 3.59
C ALA A 244 -22.51 -11.61 4.55
N ARG A 245 -22.22 -10.71 5.50
CA ARG A 245 -23.28 -9.99 6.22
C ARG A 245 -23.44 -8.61 5.59
N ARG A 246 -24.55 -8.44 4.87
CA ARG A 246 -24.98 -7.16 4.29
C ARG A 246 -25.41 -6.24 5.43
N SER A 247 -24.74 -5.11 5.61
CA SER A 247 -25.33 -3.95 6.30
C SER A 247 -25.75 -2.94 5.24
N ALA A 248 -27.04 -2.94 4.90
CA ALA A 248 -27.61 -1.91 4.04
C ALA A 248 -27.93 -0.69 4.93
N GLY A 249 -26.92 0.13 5.21
CA GLY A 249 -27.13 1.46 5.75
C GLY A 249 -27.41 2.41 4.60
N THR A 250 -28.66 2.81 4.39
CA THR A 250 -28.93 4.06 3.67
C THR A 250 -28.21 5.17 4.43
N ALA A 251 -27.24 5.83 3.78
CA ALA A 251 -26.61 7.01 4.35
C ALA A 251 -27.67 8.11 4.51
N ALA A 252 -28.30 8.18 5.68
CA ALA A 252 -28.93 9.42 6.13
C ALA A 252 -27.80 10.44 6.35
N PRO A 253 -27.96 11.71 5.95
CA PRO A 253 -26.95 12.72 6.19
C PRO A 253 -26.71 12.84 7.69
N ASP A 254 -25.46 12.63 8.11
CA ASP A 254 -25.05 12.76 9.51
C ASP A 254 -25.19 14.23 9.95
N GLN A 255 -26.33 14.55 10.54
CA GLN A 255 -26.62 15.78 11.27
C GLN A 255 -26.01 15.76 12.67
N ARG A 256 -24.74 15.33 12.81
CA ARG A 256 -23.94 15.52 14.03
C ARG A 256 -22.66 16.30 13.77
N ARG A 257 -22.79 17.48 13.17
CA ARG A 257 -21.93 18.60 13.57
C ARG A 257 -22.41 19.13 14.92
N ARG A 258 -22.00 18.50 16.03
CA ARG A 258 -21.96 19.20 17.32
C ARG A 258 -20.62 19.93 17.38
N GLY A 259 -20.69 21.25 17.42
CA GLY A 259 -19.57 22.16 17.32
C GLY A 259 -18.48 21.94 18.36
N CYS A 260 -17.24 22.10 17.89
CA CYS A 260 -16.12 22.49 18.71
C CYS A 260 -15.71 23.90 18.22
N PRO A 261 -15.74 24.95 19.06
CA PRO A 261 -15.38 26.28 18.61
C PRO A 261 -13.86 26.38 18.50
N PHE A 262 -13.37 26.59 17.28
CA PHE A 262 -12.04 27.16 17.07
C PHE A 262 -12.03 28.57 17.64
N ARG A 263 -11.18 28.81 18.62
CA ARG A 263 -10.86 30.14 19.14
C ARG A 263 -9.61 30.60 18.39
N GLU A 264 -9.74 31.62 17.56
CA GLU A 264 -8.58 32.25 16.92
C GLU A 264 -7.76 33.01 17.99
N PRO A 265 -6.41 33.00 17.91
CA PRO A 265 -5.56 33.80 18.79
C PRO A 265 -5.53 35.27 18.33
N PRO A 266 -5.12 36.20 19.22
CA PRO A 266 -5.18 37.65 19.00
C PRO A 266 -4.27 38.16 17.88
#